data_AF-A0A4D4MCV8-F1
#
_entry.id   AF-A0A4D4MCV8-F1
#
_cell.length_a   1.000
_cell.length_b   1.000
_cell.length_c   1.000
_cell.angle_alpha   90.00
_cell.angle_beta   90.00
_cell.angle_gamma   90.00
#
_symmetry.space_group_name_H-M   'P 1'
#
loop_
_entity.id
_entity.type
_entity.pdbx_description
1 polymer ?
#
loop_
_entity_poly.entity_id
_entity_poly.type
_entity_poly.pdbx_seq_one_letter_code
_entity_poly.pdbx_strand_id
1 'polypeptide(L)' 'MAIQRMDNVGIVVEDLDAAIAFFVELGMELEGRAEVEGLFADQCTGLDGVRCDIAMVRTRTVTAGSSWRSTAAPR' A
#
# COMPACT_ATOMS: atom_id res chain seq x y z
N MET A 1 18.29 15.61 -11.81
CA MET A 1 17.55 14.60 -11.05
C MET A 1 17.19 13.47 -11.98
N ALA A 2 17.35 12.22 -11.56
CA ALA A 2 16.94 11.04 -12.32
C ALA A 2 15.96 10.20 -11.47
N ILE A 3 15.08 9.46 -12.14
CA ILE A 3 14.16 8.53 -11.49
C ILE A 3 15.00 7.38 -10.91
N GLN A 4 14.85 7.11 -9.61
CA GLN A 4 15.64 6.09 -8.94
C GLN A 4 15.07 4.69 -9.14
N ARG A 5 13.77 4.53 -8.87
CA ARG A 5 13.02 3.27 -9.05
C ARG A 5 11.52 3.53 -8.92
N MET A 6 10.71 2.54 -9.29
CA MET A 6 9.28 2.50 -8.98
C MET A 6 9.09 1.73 -7.68
N ASP A 7 8.65 2.40 -6.61
CA ASP A 7 8.48 1.75 -5.30
C ASP A 7 7.19 0.91 -5.23
N ASN A 8 6.09 1.39 -5.79
CA ASN A 8 4.80 0.68 -5.82
C ASN A 8 3.85 1.25 -6.88
N VAL A 9 2.72 0.57 -7.07
CA VAL A 9 1.56 1.04 -7.84
C VAL A 9 0.35 0.95 -6.91
N GLY A 10 -0.39 2.05 -6.77
CA GLY A 10 -1.64 2.09 -6.01
C GLY A 10 -2.83 1.70 -6.88
N ILE A 11 -3.70 0.82 -6.36
CA ILE A 11 -4.95 0.41 -7.02
C ILE A 11 -6.09 0.67 -6.03
N VAL A 12 -7.07 1.48 -6.44
CA VAL A 12 -8.28 1.73 -5.64
C VAL A 12 -9.30 0.65 -5.98
N VAL A 13 -9.79 -0.04 -4.95
CA VAL A 13 -10.75 -1.13 -5.06
C VAL A 13 -11.91 -0.90 -4.09
N GLU A 14 -13.06 -1.49 -4.40
CA GLU A 14 -14.23 -1.45 -3.51
C GLU A 14 -14.08 -2.41 -2.32
N ASP A 15 -13.52 -3.60 -2.55
CA ASP A 15 -13.29 -4.63 -1.53
C ASP A 15 -11.80 -4.99 -1.46
N LEU A 16 -11.16 -4.58 -0.37
CA LEU A 16 -9.73 -4.80 -0.13
C LEU A 16 -9.41 -6.28 0.15
N ASP A 17 -10.29 -7.00 0.85
CA ASP A 17 -10.07 -8.40 1.17
C ASP A 17 -10.16 -9.28 -0.09
N ALA A 18 -11.14 -9.00 -0.95
CA ALA A 18 -11.26 -9.68 -2.24
C ALA A 18 -10.04 -9.40 -3.14
N ALA A 19 -9.56 -8.16 -3.18
CA ALA A 19 -8.38 -7.79 -3.95
C ALA A 19 -7.11 -8.51 -3.44
N ILE A 20 -6.91 -8.57 -2.12
CA ILE A 20 -5.78 -9.29 -1.53
C ILE A 20 -5.85 -10.77 -1.87
N ALA A 21 -7.02 -11.41 -1.71
CA ALA A 21 -7.19 -12.83 -2.02
C ALA A 21 -6.82 -13.13 -3.48
N PHE A 22 -7.25 -12.28 -4.41
CA PHE A 22 -6.89 -12.37 -5.82
C PHE A 22 -5.37 -12.29 -6.05
N PHE A 23 -4.68 -11.29 -5.49
CA PHE A 23 -3.23 -11.16 -5.69
C PHE A 23 -2.42 -12.26 -4.99
N VAL A 24 -2.90 -12.76 -3.86
CA VAL A 24 -2.28 -13.92 -3.18
C VAL A 24 -2.42 -15.19 -4.02
N GLU A 25 -3.57 -15.40 -4.66
CA GLU A 25 -3.77 -16.52 -5.58
C GLU A 25 -2.84 -16.44 -6.80
N LEU A 26 -2.52 -15.23 -7.27
CA LEU A 26 -1.52 -14.99 -8.32
C LEU A 26 -0.06 -15.22 -7.85
N GLY A 27 0.17 -15.59 -6.59
CA GLY A 27 1.49 -15.89 -6.04
C GLY A 27 2.23 -14.70 -5.44
N MET A 28 1.52 -13.60 -5.14
CA MET A 28 2.05 -12.50 -4.32
C MET A 28 1.88 -12.78 -2.83
N GLU A 29 2.67 -12.12 -2.00
CA GLU A 29 2.58 -12.24 -0.55
C GLU A 29 2.12 -10.91 0.06
N LEU A 30 1.17 -10.96 0.99
CA LEU A 30 0.73 -9.78 1.74
C LEU A 30 1.86 -9.35 2.68
N GLU A 31 2.40 -8.15 2.46
CA GLU A 31 3.48 -7.58 3.29
C GLU A 31 2.93 -6.91 4.56
N GLY A 32 1.76 -6.27 4.45
CA GLY A 32 1.12 -5.62 5.59
C GLY A 32 -0.17 -4.91 5.22
N ARG A 33 -0.97 -4.63 6.24
CA ARG A 33 -2.19 -3.81 6.16
C ARG A 33 -2.05 -2.64 7.13
N ALA A 34 -2.55 -1.49 6.73
CA ALA A 34 -2.64 -0.32 7.58
C ALA A 34 -3.88 0.50 7.21
N GLU A 35 -4.52 1.03 8.24
CA GLU A 35 -5.51 2.09 8.07
C GLU A 35 -4.76 3.42 7.94
N VAL A 36 -5.11 4.21 6.93
CA VAL A 36 -4.51 5.51 6.66
C VAL A 36 -5.58 6.58 6.79
N GLU A 37 -5.35 7.48 7.73
CA GLU A 37 -6.25 8.59 8.05
C GLU A 37 -5.47 9.84 8.47
N GLY A 38 -6.18 10.97 8.47
CA GLY A 38 -5.70 12.25 8.98
C GLY A 38 -4.99 13.13 7.95
N LEU A 39 -4.43 14.24 8.42
CA LEU A 39 -3.95 15.34 7.59
C LEU A 39 -2.92 14.94 6.52
N PHE A 40 -2.15 13.88 6.76
CA PHE A 40 -1.21 13.37 5.77
C PHE A 40 -1.94 12.74 4.58
N ALA A 41 -2.97 11.94 4.82
CA ALA A 41 -3.80 11.33 3.77
C ALA A 41 -4.52 12.41 2.95
N ASP A 42 -5.04 13.41 3.64
CA ASP A 42 -5.76 14.54 3.04
C ASP A 42 -4.85 15.34 2.10
N GLN A 43 -3.64 15.68 2.56
CA GLN A 43 -2.66 16.42 1.76
C GLN A 43 -2.14 15.62 0.57
N CYS A 44 -1.97 14.30 0.72
CA CYS A 44 -1.51 13.45 -0.36
C CYS A 44 -2.54 13.28 -1.48
N THR A 45 -3.83 13.32 -1.15
CA THR A 45 -4.93 13.09 -2.11
C THR A 45 -5.63 14.38 -2.54
N GLY A 46 -5.49 15.47 -1.79
CA GLY A 46 -6.19 16.74 -2.00
C GLY A 46 -7.66 16.71 -1.58
N LEU A 47 -8.05 15.76 -0.73
CA LEU A 47 -9.41 15.57 -0.24
C LEU A 47 -9.42 15.71 1.29
N ASP A 48 -10.47 16.29 1.86
CA ASP A 48 -10.58 16.46 3.31
C ASP A 48 -11.26 15.25 3.96
N GLY A 49 -10.71 14.77 5.09
CA GLY A 49 -11.31 13.70 5.88
C GLY A 49 -11.18 12.31 5.25
N VAL A 50 -10.12 12.07 4.48
CA VAL A 50 -9.85 10.77 3.86
C VAL A 50 -9.52 9.74 4.92
N ARG A 51 -10.22 8.62 4.82
CA ARG A 51 -9.96 7.40 5.56
C ARG A 51 -9.97 6.24 4.58
N CYS A 52 -8.86 5.51 4.49
CA CYS A 52 -8.76 4.36 3.61
C CYS A 52 -7.95 3.24 4.25
N ASP A 53 -8.34 2.01 3.93
CA ASP A 53 -7.55 0.84 4.22
C ASP A 53 -6.59 0.57 3.07
N ILE A 54 -5.33 0.31 3.40
CA ILE A 54 -4.29 -0.01 2.42
C ILE A 54 -3.68 -1.36 2.76
N ALA A 55 -3.52 -2.19 1.73
CA ALA A 55 -2.74 -3.41 1.80
C ALA A 55 -1.62 -3.39 0.79
N MET A 56 -0.40 -3.66 1.26
CA MET A 56 0.76 -3.80 0.39
C MET A 56 0.94 -5.28 0.06
N VAL A 57 0.87 -5.63 -1.21
CA VAL A 57 1.19 -6.97 -1.71
C VAL A 57 2.52 -6.92 -2.45
N ARG A 58 3.37 -7.89 -2.18
CA ARG A 58 4.69 -7.99 -2.79
C ARG A 58 4.72 -9.19 -3.73
N THR A 59 5.09 -8.92 -4.98
CA THR A 59 5.43 -9.97 -5.93
C THR A 59 6.67 -10.72 -5.45
N ARG A 60 6.61 -12.04 -5.45
CA ARG A 60 7.75 -12.90 -5.12
C ARG A 60 8.77 -12.88 -6.27
N THR A 61 9.54 -11.80 -6.39
CA THR A 61 10.66 -11.69 -7.33
C THR A 61 11.90 -12.30 -6.68
N VAL A 62 12.72 -13.05 -7.44
CA VAL A 62 13.97 -13.69 -6.97
C VAL A 62 15.08 -12.70 -6.55
N THR A 63 14.77 -11.42 -6.42
CA THR A 63 15.69 -10.37 -5.96
C THR A 63 14.94 -9.48 -4.99
N ALA A 64 15.16 -9.72 -3.69
CA ALA A 64 14.54 -9.02 -2.57
C ALA A 64 15.13 -7.61 -2.41
N GLY A 65 14.30 -6.59 -2.12
CA GLY A 65 14.82 -5.28 -1.76
C GLY A 65 13.84 -4.11 -1.65
N SER A 66 12.76 -4.20 -0.86
CA SER A 66 11.96 -3.01 -0.51
C SER A 66 11.31 -3.13 0.87
N SER A 67 12.04 -2.95 1.97
CA SER A 67 11.40 -2.95 3.29
C SER A 67 10.50 -1.72 3.48
N TRP A 68 9.18 -1.93 3.62
CA TRP A 68 8.27 -0.88 4.06
C TRP A 68 8.51 -0.57 5.54
N ARG A 69 8.68 0.72 5.87
CA ARG A 69 8.69 1.22 7.25
C ARG A 69 7.42 2.04 7.44
N SER A 70 6.44 1.46 8.15
CA SER A 70 5.30 2.22 8.64
C SER A 70 5.79 3.32 9.58
N THR A 71 5.61 4.58 9.18
CA THR A 71 5.77 5.76 10.05
C THR A 71 4.44 6.27 10.61
N ALA A 72 3.33 5.57 10.35
CA ALA A 72 2.05 5.88 10.98
C ALA A 72 2.00 5.17 12.35
N ALA A 73 2.49 5.86 13.37
CA ALA A 73 2.28 5.47 14.75
C ALA A 73 0.79 5.65 15.11
N PRO A 74 0.16 4.69 15.82
CA PRO A 74 -1.18 4.90 16.35
C PRO A 74 -1.12 5.94 17.47
N ARG A 75 -2.05 6.89 17.46
CA ARG A 75 -2.42 7.67 18.65
C ARG A 75 -3.80 7.25 19.08
#